data_AF-A0A9D7XGJ5-F1
#
_entry.id   AF-A0A9D7XGJ5-F1
#
_cell.length_a   1.000
_cell.length_b   1.000
_cell.length_c   1.000
_cell.angle_alpha   90.00
_cell.angle_beta   90.00
_cell.angle_gamma   90.00
#
_symmetry.space_group_name_H-M   'P 1'
#
loop_
_entity.id
_entity.type
_entity.pdbx_description
1 polymer ?
#
loop_
_entity_poly.entity_id
_entity_poly.type
_entity_poly.pdbx_seq_one_letter_code
_entity_poly.pdbx_strand_id
1 'polypeptide(L)'
;MKQLLLNFILCLAVLSTVYGQDLPVNTLTVKPVWINFHSPNNDNKDLFTDLNHAFEIGYSRHFGKLLSLSIPLRMGAANFPIYNEPTKTVDSYTRSQYYAGLDALLNLHFFRGKLVSPFVYAGIGGVSQNFDNGFVQAPVGLGVDFRINELFSIVAQSDYRFAFEDGYDNWQHAIGIRASILGKPKDSDRDGLADKDDMCPDVPGTLNGCPDTDADGIPDKDDKCPTLAGVADNMGCPSDKDHDGVYDVDDKCPDVAGTLKGCPDSDKDGVADKDDKCPTVAGIVMGCPDSDKDGVADKDDKCPNQPGLLPIAVVLKLKIKIKMV
;
A
#
# COMPACT_ATOMS: atom_id res chain seq x y z
N MET A 1 30.47 3.86 23.63
CA MET A 1 29.07 4.36 23.61
C MET A 1 28.56 4.69 22.21
N LYS A 2 29.25 5.54 21.41
CA LYS A 2 28.79 5.89 20.04
C LYS A 2 28.57 4.68 19.10
N GLN A 3 29.44 3.67 19.17
CA GLN A 3 29.34 2.46 18.34
C GLN A 3 28.23 1.49 18.78
N LEU A 4 27.89 1.47 20.09
CA LEU A 4 26.75 0.70 20.60
C LEU A 4 25.42 1.37 20.22
N LEU A 5 25.37 2.70 20.27
CA LEU A 5 24.21 3.48 19.85
C LEU A 5 23.95 3.33 18.35
N LEU A 6 25.01 3.38 17.54
CA LEU A 6 24.93 3.17 16.08
C LEU A 6 24.49 1.75 15.73
N ASN A 7 25.01 0.74 16.43
CA ASN A 7 24.60 -0.66 16.22
C ASN A 7 23.16 -0.92 16.70
N PHE A 8 22.69 -0.23 17.75
CA PHE A 8 21.31 -0.31 18.20
C PHE A 8 20.34 0.34 17.19
N ILE A 9 20.70 1.51 16.65
CA ILE A 9 19.96 2.19 15.58
C ILE A 9 19.94 1.36 14.30
N LEU A 10 21.07 0.73 13.94
CA LEU A 10 21.18 -0.14 12.77
C LEU A 10 20.38 -1.44 12.95
N CYS A 11 20.32 -1.99 14.16
CA CYS A 11 19.51 -3.17 14.47
C CYS A 11 18.00 -2.86 14.44
N LEU A 12 17.58 -1.68 14.91
CA LEU A 12 16.22 -1.15 14.76
C LEU A 12 15.85 -0.92 13.28
N ALA A 13 16.81 -0.50 12.45
CA ALA A 13 16.60 -0.32 11.02
C ALA A 13 16.50 -1.65 10.26
N VAL A 14 17.22 -2.70 10.66
CA VAL A 14 17.20 -4.01 9.96
C VAL A 14 15.94 -4.84 10.24
N LEU A 15 15.23 -4.59 11.35
CA LEU A 15 13.92 -5.19 11.64
C LEU A 15 12.73 -4.55 10.88
N SER A 16 12.98 -3.53 10.05
CA SER A 16 11.93 -2.68 9.47
C SER A 16 11.36 -3.16 8.12
N THR A 17 11.84 -4.28 7.56
CA THR A 17 11.29 -4.83 6.31
C THR A 17 10.14 -5.80 6.56
N VAL A 18 9.10 -5.38 7.29
CA VAL A 18 7.84 -6.13 7.33
C VAL A 18 6.67 -5.17 7.51
N TYR A 19 5.92 -4.93 6.43
CA TYR A 19 4.56 -4.39 6.35
C TYR A 19 4.04 -3.70 7.63
N GLY A 20 4.18 -2.37 7.70
CA GLY A 20 3.56 -1.57 8.74
C GLY A 20 2.05 -1.46 8.51
N GLN A 21 1.24 -2.10 9.35
CA GLN A 21 -0.22 -1.93 9.36
C GLN A 21 -0.63 -0.51 9.75
N ASP A 22 -1.74 -0.01 9.21
CA ASP A 22 -2.19 1.37 9.43
C ASP A 22 -2.41 1.73 10.91
N LEU A 23 -2.29 3.03 11.21
CA LEU A 23 -2.63 3.55 12.53
C LEU A 23 -4.14 3.41 12.69
N PRO A 24 -4.64 2.95 13.85
CA PRO A 24 -6.03 3.19 14.17
C PRO A 24 -6.32 4.68 14.00
N VAL A 25 -7.33 5.02 13.20
CA VAL A 25 -7.63 6.41 12.82
C VAL A 25 -7.86 7.28 14.06
N ASN A 26 -8.48 6.68 15.09
CA ASN A 26 -8.84 7.34 16.34
C ASN A 26 -8.42 6.47 17.52
N THR A 27 -7.62 7.03 18.43
CA THR A 27 -7.25 6.37 19.68
C THR A 27 -7.66 7.19 20.90
N LEU A 28 -7.99 6.49 21.97
CA LEU A 28 -8.12 7.03 23.31
C LEU A 28 -6.94 6.55 24.13
N THR A 29 -6.32 7.44 24.86
CA THR A 29 -5.17 7.16 25.72
C THR A 29 -5.53 7.47 27.15
N VAL A 30 -5.13 6.59 28.06
CA VAL A 30 -5.38 6.70 29.49
C VAL A 30 -4.09 6.40 30.24
N LYS A 31 -3.56 7.36 31.01
CA LYS A 31 -2.24 7.22 31.65
C LYS A 31 -2.20 7.86 33.04
N PRO A 32 -1.67 7.20 34.08
CA PRO A 32 -1.06 7.92 35.20
C PRO A 32 0.13 8.75 34.71
N VAL A 33 0.28 9.94 35.30
CA VAL A 33 1.34 10.90 35.00
C VAL A 33 2.05 11.27 36.29
N TRP A 34 3.37 11.27 36.24
CA TRP A 34 4.26 11.74 37.30
C TRP A 34 4.86 13.08 36.89
N ILE A 35 4.65 14.10 37.71
CA ILE A 35 5.02 15.48 37.40
C ILE A 35 6.10 15.95 38.38
N ASN A 36 7.20 16.44 37.84
CA ASN A 36 8.34 16.93 38.60
C ASN A 36 8.56 18.42 38.30
N PHE A 37 8.07 19.31 39.19
CA PHE A 37 8.38 20.75 39.17
C PHE A 37 9.69 21.09 39.89
N HIS A 38 10.37 20.09 40.49
CA HIS A 38 11.66 20.29 41.15
C HIS A 38 12.82 20.32 40.15
N SER A 39 12.86 19.37 39.23
CA SER A 39 13.78 19.41 38.11
C SER A 39 13.10 20.09 36.92
N PRO A 40 13.70 21.12 36.31
CA PRO A 40 15.09 21.58 36.46
C PRO A 40 15.28 22.77 37.42
N ASN A 41 14.23 23.23 38.10
CA ASN A 41 14.24 24.51 38.83
C ASN A 41 15.08 24.51 40.13
N ASN A 42 15.60 23.35 40.55
CA ASN A 42 16.45 23.21 41.73
C ASN A 42 17.56 22.16 41.45
N ASP A 43 18.82 22.53 41.73
CA ASP A 43 20.03 21.85 41.25
C ASP A 43 20.34 20.47 41.87
N ASN A 44 19.53 19.96 42.81
CA ASN A 44 19.88 18.79 43.62
C ASN A 44 18.84 17.66 43.67
N LYS A 45 17.83 17.67 42.80
CA LYS A 45 16.79 16.61 42.81
C LYS A 45 16.74 15.87 41.49
N ASP A 46 16.86 14.53 41.59
CA ASP A 46 16.81 13.63 40.45
C ASP A 46 15.44 13.68 39.75
N LEU A 47 15.44 13.36 38.45
CA LEU A 47 14.28 13.35 37.56
C LEU A 47 13.07 12.54 38.11
N PHE A 48 13.33 11.51 38.92
CA PHE A 48 12.32 10.59 39.45
C PHE A 48 12.04 10.75 40.96
N THR A 49 12.45 11.86 41.56
CA THR A 49 12.19 12.19 42.97
C THR A 49 11.12 13.27 43.09
N ASP A 50 10.40 13.29 44.23
CA ASP A 50 9.32 14.26 44.51
C ASP A 50 8.27 14.40 43.40
N LEU A 51 7.84 13.24 42.89
CA LEU A 51 6.86 13.15 41.82
C LEU A 51 5.45 13.43 42.34
N ASN A 52 4.83 14.46 41.78
CA ASN A 52 3.41 14.70 41.92
C ASN A 52 2.63 13.74 41.01
N HIS A 53 1.36 13.51 41.32
CA HIS A 53 0.55 12.54 40.58
C HIS A 53 -0.63 13.20 39.89
N ALA A 54 -0.77 12.90 38.60
CA ALA A 54 -1.92 13.24 37.79
C ALA A 54 -2.35 12.05 36.95
N PHE A 55 -3.46 12.23 36.26
CA PHE A 55 -4.01 11.27 35.33
C PHE A 55 -4.35 11.99 34.04
N GLU A 56 -4.08 11.34 32.91
CA GLU A 56 -4.33 11.85 31.58
C GLU A 56 -5.36 10.99 30.86
N ILE A 57 -6.34 11.65 30.24
CA ILE A 57 -7.19 11.09 29.19
C ILE A 57 -6.92 11.90 27.93
N GLY A 58 -6.51 11.24 26.85
CA GLY A 58 -6.21 11.91 25.59
C GLY A 58 -6.88 11.27 24.40
N TYR A 59 -7.43 12.09 23.52
CA TYR A 59 -7.87 11.64 22.20
C TYR A 59 -6.79 11.94 21.18
N SER A 60 -6.46 10.97 20.33
CA SER A 60 -5.51 11.15 19.23
C SER A 60 -6.14 10.75 17.90
N ARG A 61 -6.00 11.63 16.90
CA ARG A 61 -6.33 11.34 15.51
C ARG A 61 -5.06 11.15 14.71
N HIS A 62 -4.95 10.01 14.04
CA HIS A 62 -3.80 9.67 13.22
C HIS A 62 -4.06 10.02 11.74
N PHE A 63 -3.10 10.71 11.12
CA PHE A 63 -3.14 11.14 9.73
C PHE A 63 -2.08 10.34 8.95
N GLY A 64 -2.54 9.29 8.28
CA GLY A 64 -1.66 8.34 7.61
C GLY A 64 -0.73 7.63 8.60
N LYS A 65 0.52 7.42 8.18
CA LYS A 65 1.47 6.57 8.91
C LYS A 65 2.44 7.35 9.81
N LEU A 66 2.66 8.64 9.54
CA LEU A 66 3.73 9.44 10.14
C LEU A 66 3.22 10.40 11.24
N LEU A 67 2.03 10.96 11.07
CA LEU A 67 1.59 12.13 11.84
C LEU A 67 0.36 11.80 12.69
N SER A 68 0.29 12.31 13.91
CA SER A 68 -0.96 12.32 14.68
C SER A 68 -1.12 13.57 15.52
N LEU A 69 -2.36 14.03 15.66
CA LEU A 69 -2.74 15.13 16.54
C LEU A 69 -3.38 14.55 17.79
N SER A 70 -2.89 14.93 18.96
CA SER A 70 -3.41 14.48 20.26
C SER A 70 -3.89 15.66 21.10
N ILE A 71 -5.04 15.50 21.74
CA ILE A 71 -5.63 16.44 22.69
C ILE A 71 -5.72 15.75 24.06
N PRO A 72 -4.66 15.80 24.88
CA PRO A 72 -4.67 15.27 26.23
C PRO A 72 -5.25 16.26 27.26
N LEU A 73 -6.17 15.76 28.07
CA LEU A 73 -6.63 16.37 29.31
C LEU A 73 -5.94 15.69 30.49
N ARG A 74 -5.24 16.46 31.32
CA ARG A 74 -4.65 16.01 32.58
C ARG A 74 -5.37 16.60 33.77
N MET A 75 -5.51 15.82 34.82
CA MET A 75 -6.07 16.24 36.10
C MET A 75 -5.37 15.52 37.25
N GLY A 76 -5.09 16.22 38.34
CA GLY A 76 -4.34 15.66 39.46
C GLY A 76 -4.11 16.68 40.57
N ALA A 77 -3.06 16.42 41.35
CA ALA A 77 -2.60 17.35 42.36
C ALA A 77 -1.09 17.51 42.30
N ALA A 78 -0.61 18.74 42.41
CA ALA A 78 0.80 19.06 42.37
C ALA A 78 1.19 20.14 43.37
N ASN A 79 2.42 20.05 43.85
CA ASN A 79 3.08 21.10 44.59
C ASN A 79 3.77 22.02 43.58
N PHE A 80 3.31 23.27 43.51
CA PHE A 80 3.81 24.25 42.55
C PHE A 80 4.97 25.05 43.13
N PRO A 81 5.94 25.46 42.30
CA PRO A 81 7.07 26.27 42.73
C PRO A 81 6.60 27.67 43.14
N ILE A 82 7.22 28.23 44.18
CA ILE A 82 7.05 29.61 44.58
C ILE A 82 8.28 30.37 44.10
N TYR A 83 8.09 31.21 43.08
CA TYR A 83 9.15 31.98 42.46
C TYR A 83 9.48 33.23 43.27
N ASN A 84 10.76 33.44 43.57
CA ASN A 84 11.24 34.61 44.29
C ASN A 84 11.83 35.63 43.30
N GLU A 85 11.09 36.72 43.07
CA GLU A 85 11.44 37.79 42.13
C GLU A 85 12.87 38.38 42.30
N PRO A 86 13.32 38.76 43.52
CA PRO A 86 14.65 39.33 43.70
C PRO A 86 15.83 38.38 43.41
N THR A 87 15.67 37.06 43.61
CA THR A 87 16.76 36.08 43.38
C THR A 87 16.61 35.29 42.09
N LYS A 88 15.43 35.36 41.45
CA LYS A 88 15.07 34.57 40.27
C LYS A 88 15.23 33.06 40.48
N THR A 89 14.99 32.62 41.71
CA THR A 89 15.12 31.22 42.13
C THR A 89 13.81 30.67 42.66
N VAL A 90 13.66 29.34 42.57
CA VAL A 90 12.58 28.62 43.26
C VAL A 90 13.07 28.24 44.66
N ASP A 91 12.55 28.93 45.67
CA ASP A 91 13.01 28.77 47.06
C ASP A 91 12.17 27.75 47.85
N SER A 92 10.89 27.61 47.49
CA SER A 92 9.95 26.72 48.18
C SER A 92 8.80 26.27 47.27
N TYR A 93 8.00 25.34 47.75
CA TYR A 93 6.85 24.79 47.02
C TYR A 93 5.58 24.96 47.83
N THR A 94 4.46 25.16 47.13
CA THR A 94 3.14 25.20 47.74
C THR A 94 2.76 23.85 48.36
N ARG A 95 1.75 23.85 49.24
CA ARG A 95 1.03 22.61 49.57
C ARG A 95 0.36 22.07 48.30
N SER A 96 0.14 20.76 48.23
CA SER A 96 -0.56 20.12 47.11
C SER A 96 -1.85 20.86 46.72
N GLN A 97 -1.92 21.31 45.47
CA GLN A 97 -3.04 22.04 44.87
C GLN A 97 -3.60 21.26 43.68
N TYR A 98 -4.84 21.56 43.28
CA TYR A 98 -5.43 20.96 42.10
C TYR A 98 -4.69 21.40 40.84
N TYR A 99 -4.30 20.41 40.03
CA TYR A 99 -3.65 20.57 38.74
C TYR A 99 -4.62 20.10 37.66
N ALA A 100 -4.91 20.96 36.68
CA ALA A 100 -5.62 20.59 35.46
C ALA A 100 -4.82 21.11 34.25
N GLY A 101 -4.69 20.31 33.21
CA GLY A 101 -3.96 20.71 32.00
C GLY A 101 -4.67 20.24 30.74
N LEU A 102 -4.60 21.03 29.67
CA LEU A 102 -5.12 20.66 28.36
C LEU A 102 -4.08 21.05 27.29
N ASP A 103 -3.62 20.07 26.50
CA ASP A 103 -2.67 20.33 25.41
C ASP A 103 -3.27 20.08 24.03
N ALA A 104 -2.59 20.62 23.03
CA ALA A 104 -2.61 20.17 21.65
C ALA A 104 -1.19 19.73 21.26
N LEU A 105 -1.02 18.45 20.94
CA LEU A 105 0.28 17.82 20.64
C LEU A 105 0.32 17.29 19.21
N LEU A 106 1.36 17.64 18.47
CA LEU A 106 1.70 17.01 17.20
C LEU A 106 2.71 15.90 17.46
N ASN A 107 2.42 14.68 17.00
CA ASN A 107 3.24 13.50 17.21
C ASN A 107 3.75 13.00 15.87
N LEU A 108 5.05 12.72 15.81
CA LEU A 108 5.76 12.19 14.66
C LEU A 108 6.24 10.77 14.97
N HIS A 109 5.71 9.81 14.23
CA HIS A 109 6.04 8.38 14.34
C HIS A 109 7.10 8.02 13.30
N PHE A 110 8.38 7.99 13.70
CA PHE A 110 9.50 7.77 12.77
C PHE A 110 9.55 6.34 12.21
N PHE A 111 9.27 5.34 13.06
CA PHE A 111 9.44 3.93 12.73
C PHE A 111 8.27 3.13 13.32
N ARG A 112 7.74 2.19 12.56
CA ARG A 112 6.54 1.46 12.97
C ARG A 112 6.70 -0.04 12.80
N GLY A 113 7.32 -0.65 13.80
CA GLY A 113 7.40 -2.10 13.90
C GLY A 113 6.05 -2.71 14.30
N LYS A 114 5.90 -4.02 14.08
CA LYS A 114 4.72 -4.77 14.52
C LYS A 114 4.52 -4.73 16.05
N LEU A 115 5.62 -4.67 16.81
CA LEU A 115 5.62 -4.70 18.27
C LEU A 115 5.86 -3.33 18.92
N VAL A 116 6.72 -2.49 18.33
CA VAL A 116 7.19 -1.25 18.94
C VAL A 116 7.10 -0.10 17.93
N SER A 117 6.55 1.03 18.37
CA SER A 117 6.38 2.24 17.58
C SER A 117 6.88 3.46 18.37
N PRO A 118 8.16 3.84 18.24
CA PRO A 118 8.67 5.09 18.82
C PRO A 118 8.10 6.32 18.11
N PHE A 119 7.90 7.39 18.87
CA PHE A 119 7.48 8.69 18.37
C PHE A 119 8.10 9.82 19.19
N VAL A 120 8.19 11.00 18.58
CA VAL A 120 8.42 12.26 19.31
C VAL A 120 7.21 13.14 19.18
N TYR A 121 7.05 14.08 20.08
CA TYR A 121 5.96 15.03 20.03
C TYR A 121 6.37 16.38 20.55
N ALA A 122 5.69 17.40 20.06
CA ALA A 122 5.78 18.75 20.57
C ALA A 122 4.40 19.40 20.49
N GLY A 123 4.15 20.41 21.30
CA GLY A 123 2.87 21.08 21.28
C GLY A 123 2.80 22.30 22.18
N ILE A 124 1.57 22.65 22.52
CA ILE A 124 1.24 23.76 23.41
C ILE A 124 0.07 23.35 24.28
N GLY A 125 0.02 23.84 25.52
CA GLY A 125 -1.07 23.58 26.42
C GLY A 125 -1.22 24.63 27.50
N GLY A 126 -2.42 24.68 28.08
CA GLY A 126 -2.72 25.50 29.24
C GLY A 126 -2.78 24.63 30.49
N VAL A 127 -2.32 25.16 31.60
CA VAL A 127 -2.44 24.55 32.93
C VAL A 127 -3.22 25.51 33.82
N SER A 128 -4.12 24.96 34.62
CA SER A 128 -4.85 25.65 35.67
C SER A 128 -4.49 25.09 37.04
N GLN A 129 -4.34 26.00 38.00
CA GLN A 129 -4.08 25.76 39.41
C GLN A 129 -5.34 26.15 40.18
N ASN A 130 -5.93 25.21 40.92
CA ASN A 130 -7.17 25.41 41.70
C ASN A 130 -8.35 26.06 40.91
N PHE A 131 -8.35 25.99 39.58
CA PHE A 131 -9.34 26.62 38.69
C PHE A 131 -9.37 28.17 38.69
N ASP A 132 -8.47 28.83 39.42
CA ASP A 132 -8.44 30.30 39.55
C ASP A 132 -7.26 30.92 38.80
N ASN A 133 -6.09 30.26 38.84
CA ASN A 133 -4.87 30.71 38.18
C ASN A 133 -4.48 29.75 37.06
N GLY A 134 -3.67 30.20 36.10
CA GLY A 134 -3.17 29.33 35.05
C GLY A 134 -1.98 29.92 34.30
N PHE A 135 -1.26 29.05 33.60
CA PHE A 135 -0.11 29.39 32.77
C PHE A 135 -0.09 28.54 31.51
N VAL A 136 0.68 28.97 30.51
CA VAL A 136 0.87 28.23 29.26
C VAL A 136 2.18 27.46 29.32
N GLN A 137 2.23 26.29 28.68
CA GLN A 137 3.44 25.50 28.50
C GLN A 137 3.57 24.97 27.07
N ALA A 138 4.79 24.78 26.62
CA ALA A 138 5.15 24.08 25.39
C ALA A 138 5.85 22.74 25.74
N PRO A 139 5.14 21.59 25.69
CA PRO A 139 5.77 20.29 25.86
C PRO A 139 6.59 19.88 24.63
N VAL A 140 7.75 19.27 24.88
CA VAL A 140 8.55 18.53 23.89
C VAL A 140 8.97 17.21 24.51
N GLY A 141 8.65 16.10 23.83
CA GLY A 141 8.84 14.78 24.41
C GLY A 141 9.06 13.67 23.41
N LEU A 142 9.30 12.51 23.98
CA LEU A 142 9.46 11.26 23.29
C LEU A 142 8.54 10.22 23.91
N GLY A 143 8.15 9.25 23.11
CA GLY A 143 7.33 8.15 23.57
C GLY A 143 7.53 6.90 22.75
N VAL A 144 7.03 5.81 23.30
CA VAL A 144 7.05 4.50 22.67
C VAL A 144 5.72 3.82 22.91
N ASP A 145 5.09 3.37 21.84
CA ASP A 145 3.94 2.47 21.90
C ASP A 145 4.43 1.02 21.76
N PHE A 146 4.17 0.20 22.78
CA PHE A 146 4.31 -1.25 22.76
C PHE A 146 2.96 -1.87 22.40
N ARG A 147 2.84 -2.41 21.19
CA ARG A 147 1.60 -2.98 20.69
C ARG A 147 1.37 -4.36 21.32
N ILE A 148 0.24 -4.53 22.01
CA ILE A 148 -0.20 -5.83 22.54
C ILE A 148 -1.00 -6.57 21.46
N ASN A 149 -1.96 -5.87 20.87
CA ASN A 149 -2.77 -6.36 19.75
C ASN A 149 -3.24 -5.19 18.89
N GLU A 150 -4.18 -5.42 17.97
CA GLU A 150 -4.67 -4.37 17.06
C GLU A 150 -5.49 -3.29 17.76
N LEU A 151 -6.01 -3.57 18.96
CA LEU A 151 -6.87 -2.69 19.73
C LEU A 151 -6.11 -1.93 20.81
N PHE A 152 -5.16 -2.58 21.49
CA PHE A 152 -4.47 -2.08 22.67
C PHE A 152 -2.97 -1.98 22.50
N SER A 153 -2.40 -0.87 22.95
CA SER A 153 -0.97 -0.65 23.12
C SER A 153 -0.68 -0.12 24.52
N ILE A 154 0.46 -0.51 25.10
CA ILE A 154 1.03 0.18 26.26
C ILE A 154 1.84 1.35 25.74
N VAL A 155 1.60 2.53 26.26
CA VAL A 155 2.33 3.74 25.89
C VAL A 155 3.18 4.20 27.06
N ALA A 156 4.45 4.46 26.81
CA ALA A 156 5.35 5.12 27.75
C ALA A 156 5.84 6.44 27.12
N GLN A 157 5.84 7.51 27.91
CA GLN A 157 6.19 8.86 27.46
C GLN A 157 7.01 9.60 28.51
N SER A 158 7.87 10.46 28.03
CA SER A 158 8.63 11.40 28.83
C SER A 158 8.75 12.72 28.06
N ASP A 159 8.34 13.82 28.69
CA ASP A 159 8.46 15.16 28.13
C ASP A 159 9.04 16.16 29.11
N TYR A 160 9.75 17.12 28.52
CA TYR A 160 10.09 18.37 29.18
C TYR A 160 9.08 19.43 28.76
N ARG A 161 8.61 20.24 29.72
CA ARG A 161 7.64 21.29 29.49
C ARG A 161 8.24 22.63 29.80
N PHE A 162 8.42 23.44 28.75
CA PHE A 162 8.80 24.85 28.86
C PHE A 162 7.56 25.64 29.28
N ALA A 163 7.59 26.29 30.44
CA ALA A 163 6.55 27.18 30.87
C ALA A 163 6.82 28.61 30.37
N PHE A 164 5.76 29.32 30.02
CA PHE A 164 5.83 30.75 29.71
C PHE A 164 5.67 31.61 30.98
N GLU A 165 5.87 30.99 32.14
CA GLU A 165 5.85 31.58 33.48
C GLU A 165 7.11 31.10 34.20
N ASP A 166 7.85 32.03 34.82
CA ASP A 166 9.17 31.75 35.38
C ASP A 166 9.08 30.70 36.51
N GLY A 167 9.98 29.71 36.46
CA GLY A 167 10.08 28.64 37.45
C GLY A 167 9.04 27.53 37.34
N TYR A 168 8.11 27.57 36.38
CA TYR A 168 7.09 26.53 36.18
C TYR A 168 7.49 25.42 35.20
N ASP A 169 8.72 25.44 34.71
CA ASP A 169 9.29 24.36 33.91
C ASP A 169 9.21 23.03 34.69
N ASN A 170 8.91 21.94 33.99
CA ASN A 170 8.78 20.64 34.65
C ASN A 170 9.04 19.48 33.70
N TRP A 171 9.40 18.35 34.30
CA TRP A 171 9.39 17.05 33.64
C TRP A 171 8.10 16.30 33.91
N GLN A 172 7.58 15.63 32.88
CA GLN A 172 6.47 14.70 33.03
C GLN A 172 6.82 13.33 32.46
N HIS A 173 6.43 12.29 33.19
CA HIS A 173 6.58 10.91 32.79
C HIS A 173 5.22 10.22 32.86
N ALA A 174 4.91 9.36 31.90
CA ALA A 174 3.63 8.67 31.87
C ALA A 174 3.79 7.26 31.32
N ILE A 175 3.07 6.30 31.91
CA ILE A 175 2.96 4.94 31.40
C ILE A 175 1.50 4.53 31.50
N GLY A 176 0.87 4.17 30.39
CA GLY A 176 -0.53 3.75 30.40
C GLY A 176 -0.94 3.02 29.14
N ILE A 177 -2.22 3.10 28.80
CA ILE A 177 -2.84 2.30 27.74
C ILE A 177 -3.39 3.23 26.66
N ARG A 178 -3.13 2.87 25.41
CA ARG A 178 -3.75 3.45 24.22
C ARG A 178 -4.66 2.41 23.59
N ALA A 179 -5.94 2.74 23.45
CA ALA A 179 -6.95 1.91 22.83
C ALA A 179 -7.44 2.53 21.52
N SER A 180 -7.57 1.73 20.46
CA SER A 180 -8.31 2.13 19.25
C SER A 180 -9.80 2.17 19.54
N ILE A 181 -10.47 3.30 19.27
CA ILE A 181 -11.88 3.50 19.66
C ILE A 181 -12.86 3.57 18.48
N LEU A 182 -12.36 3.74 17.26
CA LEU A 182 -13.11 3.47 16.05
C LEU A 182 -12.29 2.44 15.27
N GLY A 183 -12.90 1.28 14.99
CA GLY A 183 -12.23 0.15 14.37
C GLY A 183 -11.47 0.52 13.10
N LYS A 184 -10.59 -0.39 12.65
CA LYS A 184 -10.00 -0.27 11.31
C LYS A 184 -11.12 -0.01 10.29
N PRO A 185 -10.92 0.88 9.31
CA PRO A 185 -11.88 0.99 8.23
C PRO A 185 -12.10 -0.41 7.65
N LYS A 186 -13.36 -0.76 7.39
CA LYS A 186 -13.74 -2.07 6.86
C LYS A 186 -13.00 -2.28 5.54
N ASP A 187 -12.43 -3.46 5.39
CA ASP A 187 -11.66 -3.94 4.24
C ASP A 187 -12.11 -5.40 4.08
N SER A 188 -13.05 -5.62 3.16
CA SER A 188 -13.86 -6.83 3.09
C SER A 188 -13.13 -7.97 2.39
N ASP A 189 -12.36 -7.66 1.35
CA ASP A 189 -11.59 -8.61 0.56
C ASP A 189 -10.11 -8.73 0.99
N ARG A 190 -9.65 -7.82 1.86
CA ARG A 190 -8.33 -7.83 2.51
C ARG A 190 -7.18 -7.61 1.55
N ASP A 191 -7.39 -6.81 0.52
CA ASP A 191 -6.34 -6.42 -0.41
C ASP A 191 -5.45 -5.27 0.11
N GLY A 192 -5.87 -4.64 1.21
CA GLY A 192 -5.15 -3.56 1.88
C GLY A 192 -5.66 -2.15 1.55
N LEU A 193 -6.71 -2.03 0.74
CA LEU A 193 -7.52 -0.83 0.59
C LEU A 193 -8.77 -0.93 1.47
N ALA A 194 -9.22 0.20 2.01
CA ALA A 194 -10.48 0.21 2.75
C ALA A 194 -11.65 0.17 1.76
N ASP A 195 -12.77 -0.46 2.11
CA ASP A 195 -14.01 -0.54 1.28
C ASP A 195 -14.44 0.82 0.68
N LYS A 196 -14.13 1.92 1.39
CA LYS A 196 -14.47 3.30 0.96
C LYS A 196 -13.53 3.90 -0.09
N ASP A 197 -12.31 3.38 -0.16
CA ASP A 197 -11.24 3.81 -1.06
C ASP A 197 -10.96 2.76 -2.16
N ASP A 198 -11.70 1.64 -2.12
CA ASP A 198 -11.58 0.48 -3.00
C ASP A 198 -12.66 0.50 -4.10
N MET A 199 -12.23 0.37 -5.36
CA MET A 199 -13.13 0.33 -6.52
C MET A 199 -13.84 -1.03 -6.68
N CYS A 200 -13.35 -2.08 -6.04
CA CYS A 200 -13.87 -3.44 -6.02
C CYS A 200 -13.87 -4.05 -4.60
N PRO A 201 -14.63 -3.51 -3.62
CA PRO A 201 -14.53 -3.85 -2.19
C PRO A 201 -14.67 -5.33 -1.79
N ASP A 202 -15.15 -6.18 -2.68
CA ASP A 202 -15.43 -7.60 -2.43
C ASP A 202 -14.47 -8.53 -3.19
N VAL A 203 -13.57 -8.01 -4.04
CA VAL A 203 -12.68 -8.80 -4.90
C VAL A 203 -11.28 -8.19 -4.86
N PRO A 204 -10.29 -8.91 -4.30
CA PRO A 204 -9.01 -8.31 -3.99
C PRO A 204 -8.25 -7.92 -5.26
N GLY A 205 -7.67 -6.72 -5.26
CA GLY A 205 -7.02 -6.15 -6.43
C GLY A 205 -5.74 -5.38 -6.13
N THR A 206 -5.05 -4.98 -7.20
CA THR A 206 -3.88 -4.08 -7.07
C THR A 206 -4.08 -2.76 -7.81
N LEU A 207 -5.02 -2.70 -8.75
CA LEU A 207 -5.35 -1.53 -9.53
C LEU A 207 -6.51 -0.77 -8.88
N ASN A 208 -6.19 0.10 -7.91
CA ASN A 208 -7.18 0.81 -7.08
C ASN A 208 -8.21 -0.14 -6.41
N GLY A 209 -7.72 -1.32 -6.03
CA GLY A 209 -8.49 -2.36 -5.35
C GLY A 209 -9.24 -3.32 -6.28
N CYS A 210 -9.13 -3.12 -7.60
CA CYS A 210 -9.64 -4.08 -8.57
C CYS A 210 -8.52 -5.00 -9.13
N PRO A 211 -8.85 -6.25 -9.48
CA PRO A 211 -7.96 -7.11 -10.24
C PRO A 211 -7.81 -6.60 -11.68
N ASP A 212 -6.65 -6.88 -12.25
CA ASP A 212 -6.25 -6.60 -13.64
C ASP A 212 -5.40 -7.80 -14.06
N THR A 213 -6.03 -8.73 -14.76
CA THR A 213 -5.53 -10.10 -14.98
C THR A 213 -4.44 -10.16 -16.06
N ASP A 214 -4.52 -9.31 -17.08
CA ASP A 214 -3.53 -9.23 -18.16
C ASP A 214 -2.57 -8.04 -18.05
N ALA A 215 -2.78 -7.18 -17.05
CA ALA A 215 -1.94 -6.06 -16.68
C ALA A 215 -1.86 -4.96 -17.75
N ASP A 216 -2.94 -4.74 -18.50
CA ASP A 216 -3.03 -3.67 -19.49
C ASP A 216 -3.38 -2.29 -18.88
N GLY A 217 -3.70 -2.26 -17.58
CA GLY A 217 -4.04 -1.05 -16.83
C GLY A 217 -5.54 -0.74 -16.81
N ILE A 218 -6.39 -1.64 -17.29
CA ILE A 218 -7.85 -1.58 -17.20
C ILE A 218 -8.30 -2.70 -16.25
N PRO A 219 -9.08 -2.39 -15.20
CA PRO A 219 -9.51 -3.42 -14.27
C PRO A 219 -10.46 -4.42 -14.95
N ASP A 220 -10.41 -5.70 -14.56
CA ASP A 220 -11.14 -6.81 -15.19
C ASP A 220 -12.66 -6.56 -15.35
N LYS A 221 -13.24 -5.74 -14.46
CA LYS A 221 -14.66 -5.37 -14.51
C LYS A 221 -15.01 -4.40 -15.66
N ASP A 222 -14.03 -3.64 -16.13
CA ASP A 222 -14.15 -2.61 -17.17
C ASP A 222 -13.44 -3.04 -18.48
N ASP A 223 -12.73 -4.18 -18.45
CA ASP A 223 -12.06 -4.79 -19.60
C ASP A 223 -12.97 -5.81 -20.32
N LYS A 224 -13.09 -5.66 -21.65
CA LYS A 224 -13.81 -6.60 -22.51
C LYS A 224 -13.05 -7.89 -22.79
N CYS A 225 -11.73 -7.89 -22.65
CA CYS A 225 -10.84 -9.00 -22.90
C CYS A 225 -9.88 -9.26 -21.72
N PRO A 226 -10.36 -9.59 -20.49
CA PRO A 226 -9.55 -9.65 -19.25
C PRO A 226 -8.33 -10.59 -19.24
N THR A 227 -8.10 -11.34 -20.31
CA THR A 227 -6.99 -12.29 -20.43
C THR A 227 -6.04 -11.96 -21.57
N LEU A 228 -6.28 -10.86 -22.30
CA LEU A 228 -5.59 -10.48 -23.52
C LEU A 228 -5.36 -8.97 -23.51
N ALA A 229 -4.15 -8.59 -23.10
CA ALA A 229 -3.80 -7.18 -22.95
C ALA A 229 -4.14 -6.37 -24.19
N GLY A 230 -4.91 -5.31 -24.00
CA GLY A 230 -5.35 -4.44 -25.08
C GLY A 230 -5.02 -2.98 -24.84
N VAL A 231 -5.77 -2.12 -25.52
CA VAL A 231 -5.64 -0.67 -25.41
C VAL A 231 -6.94 -0.08 -24.88
N ALA A 232 -6.85 1.01 -24.14
CA ALA A 232 -8.00 1.72 -23.58
C ALA A 232 -9.03 2.14 -24.66
N ASP A 233 -8.55 2.54 -25.85
CA ASP A 233 -9.42 2.92 -26.98
C ASP A 233 -10.29 1.74 -27.48
N ASN A 234 -9.86 0.50 -27.22
CA ASN A 234 -10.60 -0.71 -27.55
C ASN A 234 -11.11 -1.46 -26.31
N MET A 235 -11.29 -0.75 -25.19
CA MET A 235 -11.83 -1.30 -23.94
C MET A 235 -11.09 -2.56 -23.45
N GLY A 236 -9.76 -2.54 -23.56
CA GLY A 236 -8.87 -3.62 -23.11
C GLY A 236 -8.75 -4.81 -24.05
N CYS A 237 -9.36 -4.76 -25.23
CA CYS A 237 -9.11 -5.76 -26.26
C CYS A 237 -7.93 -5.38 -27.19
N PRO A 238 -7.18 -6.36 -27.72
CA PRO A 238 -6.19 -6.15 -28.77
C PRO A 238 -6.82 -5.52 -30.03
N SER A 239 -6.00 -4.92 -30.89
CA SER A 239 -6.49 -4.38 -32.16
C SER A 239 -6.94 -5.49 -33.12
N ASP A 240 -8.01 -5.22 -33.87
CA ASP A 240 -8.51 -5.99 -35.01
C ASP A 240 -8.73 -4.97 -36.13
N LYS A 241 -7.74 -4.82 -36.99
CA LYS A 241 -7.64 -3.68 -37.92
C LYS A 241 -8.54 -3.82 -39.13
N ASP A 242 -8.77 -5.03 -39.61
CA ASP A 242 -9.63 -5.30 -40.77
C ASP A 242 -11.04 -5.78 -40.39
N HIS A 243 -11.30 -5.95 -39.09
CA HIS A 243 -12.60 -6.24 -38.51
C HIS A 243 -13.18 -7.59 -38.94
N ASP A 244 -12.31 -8.59 -39.11
CA ASP A 244 -12.73 -9.95 -39.45
C ASP A 244 -13.02 -10.85 -38.23
N GLY A 245 -12.74 -10.33 -37.03
CA GLY A 245 -12.96 -11.01 -35.75
C GLY A 245 -11.76 -11.84 -35.27
N VAL A 246 -10.63 -11.79 -35.97
CA VAL A 246 -9.33 -12.29 -35.51
C VAL A 246 -8.46 -11.08 -35.15
N TYR A 247 -8.03 -10.99 -33.89
CA TYR A 247 -7.16 -9.90 -33.47
C TYR A 247 -5.82 -9.93 -34.22
N ASP A 248 -5.23 -8.76 -34.50
CA ASP A 248 -3.98 -8.59 -35.25
C ASP A 248 -2.82 -9.44 -34.70
N VAL A 249 -2.85 -9.76 -33.39
CA VAL A 249 -1.86 -10.62 -32.72
C VAL A 249 -1.92 -12.09 -33.15
N ASP A 250 -3.10 -12.56 -33.56
CA ASP A 250 -3.38 -13.93 -34.01
C ASP A 250 -3.70 -14.00 -35.52
N ASP A 251 -3.89 -12.85 -36.16
CA ASP A 251 -4.21 -12.73 -37.59
C ASP A 251 -2.95 -12.86 -38.46
N LYS A 252 -3.02 -13.76 -39.44
CA LYS A 252 -1.99 -13.98 -40.45
C LYS A 252 -2.04 -12.97 -41.60
N CYS A 253 -3.10 -12.18 -41.72
CA CYS A 253 -3.34 -11.18 -42.74
C CYS A 253 -3.99 -9.89 -42.15
N PRO A 254 -3.34 -9.17 -41.21
CA PRO A 254 -3.95 -8.08 -40.40
C PRO A 254 -4.48 -6.84 -41.14
N ASP A 255 -4.38 -6.81 -42.47
CA ASP A 255 -4.79 -5.71 -43.32
C ASP A 255 -5.96 -6.10 -44.25
N VAL A 256 -6.34 -7.38 -44.30
CA VAL A 256 -7.29 -7.92 -45.28
C VAL A 256 -8.14 -9.02 -44.64
N ALA A 257 -9.39 -8.66 -44.36
CA ALA A 257 -10.35 -9.52 -43.70
C ALA A 257 -10.46 -10.91 -44.33
N GLY A 258 -10.50 -11.94 -43.49
CA GLY A 258 -10.49 -13.33 -43.92
C GLY A 258 -11.03 -14.33 -42.91
N THR A 259 -11.34 -15.54 -43.37
CA THR A 259 -11.87 -16.60 -42.50
C THR A 259 -10.81 -17.62 -42.09
N LEU A 260 -9.67 -17.67 -42.78
CA LEU A 260 -8.66 -18.71 -42.61
C LEU A 260 -7.50 -18.20 -41.74
N LYS A 261 -7.74 -18.08 -40.43
CA LYS A 261 -6.84 -17.38 -39.47
C LYS A 261 -6.60 -15.92 -39.89
N GLY A 262 -7.70 -15.25 -40.21
CA GLY A 262 -7.82 -13.89 -40.72
C GLY A 262 -7.33 -13.66 -42.16
N CYS A 263 -6.92 -14.71 -42.87
CA CYS A 263 -6.64 -14.60 -44.32
C CYS A 263 -7.84 -14.96 -45.20
N PRO A 264 -8.05 -14.23 -46.32
CA PRO A 264 -9.10 -14.54 -47.29
C PRO A 264 -8.82 -15.86 -48.01
N ASP A 265 -9.91 -16.52 -48.40
CA ASP A 265 -9.95 -17.74 -49.21
C ASP A 265 -11.07 -17.54 -50.24
N SER A 266 -10.68 -17.05 -51.41
CA SER A 266 -11.57 -16.52 -52.44
C SER A 266 -12.37 -17.62 -53.14
N ASP A 267 -11.80 -18.81 -53.31
CA ASP A 267 -12.46 -19.94 -53.97
C ASP A 267 -12.92 -21.06 -53.01
N LYS A 268 -12.60 -20.93 -51.72
CA LYS A 268 -13.07 -21.76 -50.61
C LYS A 268 -12.56 -23.19 -50.67
N ASP A 269 -11.35 -23.40 -51.18
CA ASP A 269 -10.72 -24.71 -51.21
C ASP A 269 -9.95 -25.07 -49.92
N GLY A 270 -9.85 -24.11 -48.99
CA GLY A 270 -9.19 -24.28 -47.69
C GLY A 270 -7.72 -23.84 -47.69
N VAL A 271 -7.21 -23.28 -48.77
CA VAL A 271 -5.90 -22.63 -48.86
C VAL A 271 -6.12 -21.11 -48.91
N ALA A 272 -5.45 -20.35 -48.05
CA ALA A 272 -5.57 -18.90 -48.06
C ALA A 272 -4.99 -18.32 -49.36
N ASP A 273 -5.57 -17.24 -49.89
CA ASP A 273 -5.18 -16.62 -51.18
C ASP A 273 -3.68 -16.32 -51.28
N LYS A 274 -3.03 -15.98 -50.14
CA LYS A 274 -1.59 -15.71 -50.08
C LYS A 274 -0.70 -16.95 -50.24
N ASP A 275 -1.24 -18.11 -49.87
CA ASP A 275 -0.59 -19.42 -49.90
C ASP A 275 -1.08 -20.25 -51.12
N ASP A 276 -2.09 -19.76 -51.83
CA ASP A 276 -2.71 -20.37 -52.99
C ASP A 276 -2.04 -19.94 -54.31
N LYS A 277 -1.70 -20.92 -55.14
CA LYS A 277 -1.13 -20.72 -56.47
C LYS A 277 -2.19 -20.43 -57.55
N CYS A 278 -3.47 -20.67 -57.27
CA CYS A 278 -4.62 -20.46 -58.12
C CYS A 278 -5.81 -19.84 -57.35
N PRO A 279 -5.69 -18.64 -56.74
CA PRO A 279 -6.62 -18.08 -55.73
C PRO A 279 -8.10 -17.89 -56.12
N THR A 280 -8.48 -18.20 -57.35
CA THR A 280 -9.85 -18.00 -57.85
C THR A 280 -10.45 -19.28 -58.41
N VAL A 281 -9.73 -20.40 -58.36
CA VAL A 281 -10.13 -21.68 -58.95
C VAL A 281 -9.79 -22.80 -57.98
N ALA A 282 -10.81 -23.24 -57.24
CA ALA A 282 -10.66 -24.23 -56.18
C ALA A 282 -9.87 -25.46 -56.60
N GLY A 283 -8.91 -25.84 -55.77
CA GLY A 283 -7.95 -26.88 -56.04
C GLY A 283 -7.57 -27.73 -54.84
N ILE A 284 -6.82 -28.80 -55.09
CA ILE A 284 -6.28 -29.67 -54.02
C ILE A 284 -4.76 -29.64 -53.97
N VAL A 285 -4.09 -29.27 -55.06
CA VAL A 285 -2.63 -29.24 -55.15
C VAL A 285 -2.17 -27.80 -55.00
N MET A 286 -1.83 -27.41 -53.77
CA MET A 286 -1.42 -26.04 -53.44
C MET A 286 -2.45 -24.98 -53.90
N GLY A 287 -3.73 -25.33 -53.75
CA GLY A 287 -4.91 -24.56 -54.16
C GLY A 287 -5.20 -24.55 -55.67
N CYS A 288 -4.50 -25.36 -56.47
CA CYS A 288 -4.79 -25.50 -57.90
C CYS A 288 -5.55 -26.80 -58.25
N PRO A 289 -6.41 -26.79 -59.29
CA PRO A 289 -7.07 -27.97 -59.82
C PRO A 289 -6.07 -29.02 -60.30
N ASP A 290 -6.44 -30.27 -60.12
CA ASP A 290 -5.74 -31.45 -60.62
C ASP A 290 -6.81 -32.42 -61.13
N SER A 291 -7.10 -32.30 -62.43
CA SER A 291 -8.24 -32.95 -63.10
C SER A 291 -8.04 -34.45 -63.22
N ASP A 292 -6.81 -34.92 -63.35
CA ASP A 292 -6.47 -36.33 -63.50
C ASP A 292 -5.92 -37.01 -62.22
N LYS A 293 -5.67 -36.21 -61.18
CA LYS A 293 -5.26 -36.62 -59.83
C LYS A 293 -3.88 -37.27 -59.79
N ASP A 294 -2.98 -36.87 -60.67
CA ASP A 294 -1.61 -37.37 -60.69
C ASP A 294 -0.66 -36.64 -59.71
N GLY A 295 -1.15 -35.58 -59.05
CA GLY A 295 -0.40 -34.78 -58.07
C GLY A 295 0.33 -33.57 -58.66
N VAL A 296 0.12 -33.27 -59.95
CA VAL A 296 0.58 -32.06 -60.63
C VAL A 296 -0.65 -31.19 -60.94
N ALA A 297 -0.57 -29.89 -60.65
CA ALA A 297 -1.65 -28.97 -60.96
C ALA A 297 -1.86 -28.85 -62.49
N ASP A 298 -3.11 -28.70 -62.95
CA ASP A 298 -3.48 -28.62 -64.39
C ASP A 298 -2.67 -27.58 -65.17
N LYS A 299 -2.29 -26.47 -64.51
CA LYS A 299 -1.48 -25.40 -65.13
C LYS A 299 -0.01 -25.77 -65.34
N ASP A 300 0.49 -26.70 -64.53
CA ASP A 300 1.87 -27.17 -64.52
C ASP A 300 1.98 -28.55 -65.23
N ASP A 301 0.86 -29.15 -65.63
CA ASP A 301 0.78 -30.42 -66.36
C ASP A 301 0.69 -30.21 -67.89
N LYS A 302 1.49 -31.00 -68.62
CA LYS A 302 1.46 -31.04 -70.09
C LYS A 302 0.26 -31.80 -70.64
N CYS A 303 -0.32 -32.70 -69.85
CA CYS A 303 -1.45 -33.53 -70.25
C CYS A 303 -2.57 -33.51 -69.19
N PRO A 304 -3.20 -32.35 -68.90
CA PRO A 304 -4.05 -32.11 -67.71
C PRO A 304 -5.24 -33.05 -67.49
N ASN A 305 -5.58 -33.91 -68.46
CA ASN A 305 -6.71 -34.82 -68.38
C ASN A 305 -6.27 -36.30 -68.47
N GLN A 306 -4.98 -36.59 -68.36
CA GLN A 306 -4.44 -37.93 -68.57
C GLN A 306 -3.37 -38.26 -67.52
N PRO A 307 -3.69 -39.13 -66.53
CA PRO A 307 -2.85 -39.32 -65.35
C PRO A 307 -1.39 -39.62 -65.71
N GLY A 308 -0.49 -38.75 -65.28
CA GLY A 308 0.94 -38.95 -65.40
C GLY A 308 1.45 -40.10 -64.52
N LEU A 309 2.59 -40.67 -64.92
CA LEU A 309 3.36 -41.55 -64.05
C LEU A 309 4.03 -40.68 -62.98
N LEU A 310 3.54 -40.75 -61.73
CA LEU A 310 4.16 -40.13 -60.56
C LEU A 310 5.70 -40.24 -60.66
N PRO A 311 6.46 -39.14 -60.49
CA PRO A 311 7.90 -39.24 -60.43
C PRO A 311 8.27 -40.25 -59.32
N ILE A 312 9.04 -41.27 -59.70
CA ILE A 312 9.44 -42.42 -58.86
C ILE A 312 9.97 -41.99 -57.46
N ALA A 313 10.43 -40.75 -57.33
CA ALA A 313 10.84 -40.13 -56.08
C ALA A 313 9.76 -40.05 -54.99
N VAL A 314 8.48 -39.91 -55.33
CA VAL A 314 7.37 -39.80 -54.34
C VAL A 314 6.96 -41.18 -53.79
N VAL A 315 6.96 -42.20 -54.66
CA VAL A 315 6.63 -43.59 -54.28
C VAL A 315 7.65 -44.17 -53.29
N LEU A 316 8.93 -43.78 -53.39
CA LEU A 316 9.94 -44.21 -52.43
C LEU A 316 9.78 -43.57 -51.04
N LYS A 317 9.40 -42.28 -50.94
CA LYS A 317 9.24 -41.61 -49.63
C LYS A 317 8.03 -42.11 -48.84
N LEU A 318 6.92 -42.46 -49.50
CA LEU A 318 5.74 -43.04 -48.86
C LEU A 318 6.00 -44.45 -48.30
N LYS A 319 6.77 -45.28 -49.00
CA LYS A 319 7.16 -46.62 -48.49
C LYS A 319 8.09 -46.56 -47.28
N ILE A 320 8.85 -45.49 -47.10
CA ILE A 320 9.76 -45.33 -45.94
C ILE A 320 8.98 -44.87 -44.70
N LYS A 321 7.99 -43.98 -44.84
CA LYS A 321 7.18 -43.51 -43.70
C LYS A 321 6.26 -44.59 -43.11
N ILE A 322 5.71 -45.49 -43.94
CA ILE A 322 4.84 -46.60 -43.47
C ILE A 322 5.64 -47.68 -42.72
N LYS A 323 6.97 -47.70 -42.82
CA LYS A 323 7.84 -48.63 -42.10
C LYS A 323 8.41 -48.08 -40.79
N MET A 324 8.10 -46.83 -40.40
CA MET A 324 8.66 -46.18 -39.20
C MET A 324 7.59 -45.67 -38.20
N VAL A 325 6.40 -46.28 -38.19
CA VAL A 325 5.45 -46.20 -37.07
C VAL A 325 5.24 -47.61 -36.52
#